data_AF-A0A174JDZ7-F1
#
_entry.id   AF-A0A174JDZ7-F1
#
_cell.length_a   1.000
_cell.length_b   1.000
_cell.length_c   1.000
_cell.angle_alpha   90.00
_cell.angle_beta   90.00
_cell.angle_gamma   90.00
#
_symmetry.space_group_name_H-M   'P 1'
#
loop_
_entity.id
_entity.type
_entity.pdbx_description
1 polymer ?
#
loop_
_entity_poly.entity_id
_entity_poly.type
_entity_poly.pdbx_seq_one_letter_code
_entity_poly.pdbx_strand_id
1 'polypeptide(L)'
;MNKQKIAELRAGLETGFINSGYNSSLAYQPQFLSNNHKEGKKVLSSIEDELMACDKFQISVAFITMGGITPLLQTLKELEKNGIPPSLR
;
A
#
# COMPACT_ATOMS: atom_id res chain seq x y z
N MET A 1 -13.51 -12.71 12.79
CA MET A 1 -12.88 -12.57 11.45
C MET A 1 -13.75 -13.32 10.44
N ASN A 2 -14.16 -12.67 9.34
CA ASN A 2 -15.10 -13.25 8.37
C ASN A 2 -14.42 -14.40 7.59
N LYS A 3 -15.01 -15.62 7.61
CA LYS A 3 -14.46 -16.81 6.93
C LYS A 3 -14.20 -16.56 5.43
N GLN A 4 -15.03 -15.74 4.79
CA GLN A 4 -14.89 -15.37 3.38
C GLN A 4 -13.59 -14.61 3.10
N LYS A 5 -13.28 -13.58 3.91
CA LYS A 5 -12.05 -12.79 3.76
C LYS A 5 -10.79 -13.64 3.96
N ILE A 6 -10.84 -14.64 4.84
CA ILE A 6 -9.73 -15.57 5.06
C ILE A 6 -9.50 -16.42 3.81
N ALA A 7 -10.56 -16.87 3.15
CA ALA A 7 -10.46 -17.64 1.91
C ALA A 7 -9.90 -16.78 0.77
N GLU A 8 -10.35 -15.53 0.63
CA GLU A 8 -9.83 -14.59 -0.38
C GLU A 8 -8.36 -14.25 -0.17
N LEU A 9 -7.93 -14.03 1.07
CA LEU A 9 -6.53 -13.80 1.41
C LEU A 9 -5.67 -15.03 1.07
N ARG A 10 -6.12 -16.23 1.44
CA ARG A 10 -5.42 -17.48 1.09
C ARG A 10 -5.30 -17.65 -0.43
N ALA A 11 -6.36 -17.36 -1.17
CA ALA A 11 -6.34 -17.41 -2.62
C ALA A 11 -5.32 -16.43 -3.22
N GLY A 12 -5.25 -15.19 -2.71
CA GLY A 12 -4.27 -14.21 -3.13
C GLY A 12 -2.82 -14.64 -2.87
N LEU A 13 -2.56 -15.23 -1.70
CA LEU A 13 -1.24 -15.76 -1.35
C LEU A 13 -0.85 -16.97 -2.21
N GLU A 14 -1.78 -17.89 -2.48
CA GLU A 14 -1.58 -19.03 -3.38
C GLU A 14 -1.18 -18.54 -4.78
N THR A 15 -1.91 -17.57 -5.33
CA THR A 15 -1.60 -17.02 -6.66
C THR A 15 -0.22 -16.37 -6.70
N GLY A 16 0.12 -15.58 -5.67
CA GLY A 16 1.36 -14.80 -5.64
C GLY A 16 2.63 -15.62 -5.35
N PHE A 17 2.52 -16.69 -4.55
CA PHE A 17 3.69 -17.39 -4.02
C PHE A 17 3.79 -18.87 -4.41
N ILE A 18 2.71 -19.49 -4.89
CA ILE A 18 2.68 -20.93 -5.19
C ILE A 18 2.34 -21.19 -6.67
N ASN A 19 1.24 -20.62 -7.18
CA ASN A 19 0.76 -20.88 -8.54
C ASN A 19 0.13 -19.65 -9.19
N SER A 20 0.87 -19.01 -10.10
CA SER A 20 0.42 -17.81 -10.81
C SER A 20 -0.79 -18.02 -11.73
N GLY A 21 -1.14 -19.27 -12.08
CA GLY A 21 -2.35 -19.60 -12.84
C GLY A 21 -3.62 -19.69 -11.99
N TYR A 22 -3.51 -19.57 -10.67
CA TYR A 22 -4.65 -19.64 -9.75
C TYR A 22 -5.45 -18.33 -9.75
N ASN A 23 -6.78 -18.42 -9.91
CA ASN A 23 -7.65 -17.24 -9.92
C ASN A 23 -7.90 -16.73 -8.49
N SER A 24 -7.56 -15.46 -8.23
CA SER A 24 -7.85 -14.79 -6.97
C SER A 24 -8.04 -13.28 -7.16
N SER A 25 -8.53 -12.60 -6.13
CA SER A 25 -8.71 -11.14 -6.16
C SER A 25 -7.37 -10.42 -6.14
N LEU A 26 -7.20 -9.45 -7.05
CA LEU A 26 -6.02 -8.60 -7.12
C LEU A 26 -5.76 -7.81 -5.82
N ALA A 27 -6.80 -7.55 -5.03
CA ALA A 27 -6.69 -6.82 -3.76
C ALA A 27 -5.87 -7.59 -2.69
N TYR A 28 -5.70 -8.90 -2.85
CA TYR A 28 -4.96 -9.76 -1.91
C TYR A 28 -3.73 -10.42 -2.53
N GLN A 29 -3.45 -10.15 -3.80
CA GLN A 29 -2.25 -10.64 -4.47
C GLN A 29 -1.07 -9.70 -4.16
N PRO A 30 0.12 -10.25 -3.84
CA PRO A 30 1.31 -9.43 -3.68
C PRO A 30 1.68 -8.77 -5.02
N GLN A 31 2.03 -7.48 -4.97
CA GLN A 31 2.43 -6.71 -6.15
C GLN A 31 3.89 -6.33 -6.09
N PHE A 32 4.57 -6.44 -7.23
CA PHE A 32 5.90 -5.88 -7.40
C PHE A 32 5.80 -4.37 -7.67
N LEU A 33 6.26 -3.56 -6.71
CA LEU A 33 6.30 -2.10 -6.83
C LEU A 33 7.69 -1.64 -7.26
N SER A 34 7.75 -0.96 -8.40
CA SER A 34 8.97 -0.36 -8.93
C SER A 34 8.64 0.97 -9.58
N ASN A 35 9.64 1.86 -9.66
CA ASN A 35 9.52 3.07 -10.46
C ASN A 35 9.75 2.70 -11.93
N ASN A 36 8.67 2.43 -12.65
CA ASN A 36 8.69 2.12 -14.07
C ASN A 36 8.12 3.30 -14.87
N HIS A 37 9.00 4.19 -15.31
CA HIS A 37 8.65 5.36 -16.12
C HIS A 37 8.06 5.00 -17.48
N LYS A 38 8.35 3.80 -18.02
CA LYS A 38 7.81 3.36 -19.32
C LYS A 38 6.34 2.95 -19.22
N GLU A 39 5.94 2.43 -18.07
CA GLU A 39 4.58 1.98 -17.78
C GLU A 39 3.79 3.01 -16.94
N GLY A 40 4.40 4.16 -16.63
CA GLY A 40 3.78 5.18 -15.78
C GLY A 40 3.63 4.77 -14.30
N LYS A 41 4.27 3.68 -13.86
CA LYS A 41 4.17 3.16 -12.49
C LYS A 41 5.17 3.85 -11.57
N LYS A 42 4.70 4.44 -10.47
CA LYS A 42 5.55 5.01 -9.41
C LYS A 42 5.21 4.35 -8.09
N VAL A 43 6.23 4.01 -7.31
CA VAL A 43 6.03 3.47 -5.95
C VAL A 43 5.28 4.48 -5.08
N LEU A 44 5.57 5.78 -5.25
CA LEU A 44 4.93 6.86 -4.52
C LEU A 44 3.40 6.85 -4.66
N SER A 45 2.89 6.67 -5.88
CA SER A 45 1.43 6.67 -6.13
C SER A 45 0.75 5.52 -5.39
N SER A 46 1.37 4.33 -5.36
CA SER A 46 0.84 3.22 -4.57
C SER A 46 0.84 3.52 -3.07
N ILE A 47 1.85 4.23 -2.54
CA ILE A 47 1.86 4.63 -1.14
C ILE A 47 0.75 5.65 -0.86
N GLU A 48 0.54 6.63 -1.74
CA GLU A 48 -0.53 7.63 -1.63
C GLU A 48 -1.91 6.97 -1.62
N ASP A 49 -2.16 6.04 -2.54
CA ASP A 49 -3.43 5.31 -2.63
C ASP A 49 -3.73 4.52 -1.34
N GLU A 50 -2.73 3.80 -0.81
CA GLU A 50 -2.88 3.02 0.44
C GLU A 50 -3.07 3.93 1.66
N LEU A 51 -2.38 5.07 1.71
CA LEU A 51 -2.55 6.05 2.77
C LEU A 51 -3.96 6.65 2.78
N MET A 52 -4.53 6.96 1.61
CA MET A 52 -5.88 7.52 1.48
C MET A 52 -6.99 6.53 1.81
N ALA A 53 -6.73 5.22 1.67
CA ALA A 53 -7.71 4.17 1.95
C ALA A 53 -7.65 3.62 3.39
N CYS A 54 -6.60 3.94 4.15
CA CYS A 54 -6.39 3.36 5.48
C CYS A 54 -7.12 4.15 6.59
N ASP A 55 -7.51 3.47 7.67
CA ASP A 55 -8.03 4.13 8.88
C ASP A 55 -6.90 4.56 9.84
N LYS A 56 -5.73 3.91 9.71
CA LYS A 56 -4.51 4.14 10.51
C LYS A 56 -3.30 3.65 9.72
N PHE A 57 -2.17 4.35 9.86
CA PHE A 57 -0.91 3.93 9.28
C PHE A 57 0.27 4.17 10.24
N GLN A 58 1.33 3.40 10.04
CA GLN A 58 2.63 3.61 10.67
C GLN A 58 3.70 3.37 9.62
N ILE A 59 4.61 4.33 9.46
CA ILE A 59 5.77 4.20 8.58
C ILE A 59 7.00 4.00 9.46
N SER A 60 7.74 2.91 9.21
CA SER A 60 9.02 2.64 9.86
C SER A 60 10.11 2.52 8.80
N VAL A 61 11.00 3.52 8.78
CA VAL A 61 12.05 3.67 7.77
C VAL A 61 13.35 4.10 8.44
N ALA A 62 14.47 3.60 7.93
CA ALA A 62 15.78 3.94 8.51
C ALA A 62 16.17 5.41 8.30
N PHE A 63 15.82 5.99 7.15
CA PHE A 63 16.10 7.38 6.82
C PHE A 63 14.99 7.95 5.93
N ILE A 64 14.71 9.23 6.12
CA ILE A 64 13.81 10.00 5.28
C ILE A 64 14.50 11.28 4.82
N THR A 65 14.43 11.57 3.53
CA THR A 65 14.95 12.82 2.97
C THR A 65 13.81 13.80 2.78
N MET A 66 14.11 15.11 2.84
CA MET A 66 13.10 16.13 2.55
C MET A 66 12.49 15.94 1.17
N GLY A 67 13.31 15.64 0.15
CA GLY A 67 12.82 15.35 -1.21
C GLY A 67 11.91 14.10 -1.28
N GLY A 68 12.14 13.10 -0.43
CA GLY A 68 11.33 11.89 -0.38
C GLY A 68 9.98 12.07 0.33
N ILE A 69 9.92 12.89 1.39
CA ILE A 69 8.66 13.12 2.12
C ILE A 69 7.81 14.25 1.54
N THR A 70 8.42 15.23 0.88
CA THR A 70 7.72 16.41 0.33
C THR A 70 6.45 16.06 -0.45
N PRO A 71 6.45 15.05 -1.34
CA PRO A 71 5.24 14.68 -2.09
C PRO A 71 4.08 14.23 -1.19
N LEU A 72 4.39 13.60 -0.06
CA LEU A 72 3.39 13.07 0.87
C LEU A 72 2.83 14.13 1.83
N LEU A 73 3.45 15.31 1.95
CA LEU A 73 3.07 16.31 2.95
C LEU A 73 1.59 16.75 2.82
N GLN A 74 1.11 16.92 1.59
CA GLN A 74 -0.29 17.28 1.38
C GLN A 74 -1.23 16.14 1.81
N THR A 75 -0.94 14.91 1.39
CA THR A 75 -1.68 13.71 1.76
C THR A 75 -1.73 13.53 3.28
N LEU A 76 -0.59 13.66 3.96
CA LEU A 76 -0.50 13.57 5.43
C LEU A 76 -1.34 14.64 6.13
N LYS A 77 -1.37 15.87 5.58
CA LYS A 77 -2.21 16.96 6.11
C LYS A 77 -3.70 16.70 5.91
N GLU A 78 -4.10 16.05 4.82
CA GLU A 78 -5.49 15.65 4.58
C GLU A 78 -5.90 14.51 5.52
N LEU A 79 -5.04 13.52 5.73
CA LEU A 79 -5.27 12.43 6.69
C LEU A 79 -5.43 12.96 8.12
N GLU A 80 -4.58 13.91 8.53
CA GLU A 80 -4.70 14.56 9.84
C GLU A 80 -6.06 15.26 10.01
N LYS A 81 -6.54 16.00 8.99
CA LYS A 81 -7.88 16.61 8.99
C LYS A 81 -9.00 15.57 9.09
N ASN A 82 -8.79 14.39 8.51
CA ASN A 82 -9.73 13.27 8.56
C ASN A 82 -9.64 12.45 9.86
N GLY A 83 -8.83 12.89 10.83
CA GLY A 83 -8.68 12.21 12.13
C GLY A 83 -7.72 11.02 12.10
N ILE A 84 -6.89 10.90 11.07
CA ILE A 84 -5.89 9.85 10.88
C ILE A 84 -4.49 10.50 11.00
N PRO A 85 -4.03 10.82 12.22
CA PRO A 85 -2.76 11.49 12.40
C PRO A 85 -1.58 10.58 12.04
N PRO A 86 -0.49 11.10 11.45
CA PRO A 86 0.69 10.31 11.15
C PRO A 86 1.34 9.73 12.40
N SER A 87 1.67 8.43 12.37
CA SER A 87 2.57 7.81 13.35
C SER A 87 3.87 7.42 12.65
N LEU A 88 4.94 8.17 12.92
CA LEU A 88 6.27 7.93 12.37
C LEU A 88 7.16 7.40 13.50
N ARG A 89 7.79 6.24 13.28
CA ARG A 89 8.75 5.63 14.22
C ARG A 89 10.03 5.20 13.53
#